data_AF-A0A935IHR6-F1
#
_entry.id   AF-A0A935IHR6-F1
#
_cell.length_a   1.000
_cell.length_b   1.000
_cell.length_c   1.000
_cell.angle_alpha   90.00
_cell.angle_beta   90.00
_cell.angle_gamma   90.00
#
_symmetry.space_group_name_H-M   'P 1'
#
loop_
_entity.id
_entity.type
_entity.pdbx_description
1 polymer ?
#
loop_
_entity_poly.entity_id
_entity_poly.type
_entity_poly.pdbx_seq_one_letter_code
_entity_poly.pdbx_strand_id
1 'polypeptide(L)'
;MRRRRPQRLRRRVAAAARLSEGRLHGWRLRGLEVPQAYLGDRPAGRPKVESAAEFIRRLNPDVQVTHLPLRLDRSNALELLADWDLVVNGCDNFPTRYLVNDACWFAGKPLYGRLLLFDALSMEFRGIRLDRNPNCSLCGARPTVTALIDYEQFCAQR
;
A
#
# COMPACT_ATOMS: atom_id res chain seq x y z
N MET A 1 24.75 -25.16 -28.86
CA MET A 1 24.27 -24.67 -27.54
C MET A 1 23.36 -23.45 -27.73
N ARG A 2 22.03 -23.62 -27.60
CA ARG A 2 21.10 -22.48 -27.62
C ARG A 2 21.17 -21.76 -26.27
N ARG A 3 21.69 -20.53 -26.25
CA ARG A 3 21.62 -19.66 -25.07
C ARG A 3 20.15 -19.46 -24.71
N ARG A 4 19.72 -19.96 -23.54
CA ARG A 4 18.38 -19.67 -23.00
C ARG A 4 18.27 -18.14 -22.88
N ARG A 5 17.29 -17.54 -23.56
CA ARG A 5 16.94 -16.12 -23.34
C ARG A 5 16.62 -15.96 -21.84
N PRO A 6 17.18 -14.95 -21.15
CA PRO A 6 16.79 -14.69 -19.76
C PRO A 6 15.28 -14.44 -19.74
N GLN A 7 14.56 -15.18 -18.91
CA GLN A 7 13.15 -14.91 -18.65
C GLN A 7 13.05 -13.44 -18.26
N ARG A 8 12.24 -12.66 -18.99
CA ARG A 8 11.96 -11.27 -18.63
C ARG A 8 11.50 -11.27 -17.17
N LEU A 9 12.30 -10.68 -16.28
CA LEU A 9 11.91 -10.45 -14.89
C LEU A 9 10.57 -9.70 -14.94
N ARG A 10 9.47 -10.37 -14.60
CA ARG A 10 8.17 -9.70 -14.51
C ARG A 10 8.23 -8.81 -13.28
N ARG A 11 8.46 -7.51 -13.46
CA ARG A 11 8.47 -6.54 -12.36
C ARG A 11 7.07 -6.49 -11.74
N ARG A 12 6.91 -7.00 -10.52
CA ARG A 12 5.66 -7.04 -9.74
C ARG A 12 5.64 -5.89 -8.75
N VAL A 13 4.68 -4.98 -8.88
CA VAL A 13 4.48 -3.87 -7.92
C VAL A 13 3.18 -4.08 -7.17
N ALA A 14 3.24 -4.11 -5.84
CA ALA A 14 2.07 -4.11 -4.96
C ALA A 14 1.68 -2.69 -4.58
N ALA A 15 0.38 -2.45 -4.46
CA ALA A 15 -0.17 -1.34 -3.69
C ALA A 15 -0.92 -1.93 -2.50
N ALA A 16 -0.48 -1.63 -1.27
CA ALA A 16 -1.13 -2.10 -0.06
C ALA A 16 -2.18 -1.06 0.35
N ALA A 17 -3.44 -1.47 0.50
CA ALA A 17 -4.58 -0.61 0.81
C ALA A 17 -5.49 -1.22 1.89
N ARG A 18 -6.15 -0.38 2.70
CA ARG A 18 -7.17 -0.87 3.64
C ARG A 18 -8.45 -1.20 2.88
N LEU A 19 -9.00 -2.39 3.11
CA LEU A 19 -10.43 -2.64 2.93
C LEU A 19 -11.12 -2.30 4.26
N SER A 20 -11.64 -1.07 4.40
CA SER A 20 -12.64 -0.78 5.44
C SER A 20 -13.98 -1.39 5.03
N GLU A 21 -14.63 -2.07 5.96
CA GLU A 21 -16.06 -2.37 5.87
C GLU A 21 -16.81 -1.05 5.64
N GLY A 22 -17.60 -0.99 4.57
CA GLY A 22 -18.44 0.18 4.27
C GLY A 22 -17.68 1.42 3.77
N ARG A 23 -17.70 1.62 2.45
CA ARG A 23 -17.30 2.85 1.72
C ARG A 23 -15.81 3.23 1.83
N LEU A 24 -15.39 4.19 0.99
CA LEU A 24 -14.17 5.04 1.04
C LEU A 24 -13.08 4.92 -0.06
N HIS A 25 -12.90 6.02 -0.80
CA HIS A 25 -11.65 6.70 -1.20
C HIS A 25 -10.35 5.91 -1.59
N GLY A 26 -10.05 5.95 -2.90
CA GLY A 26 -8.81 6.51 -3.51
C GLY A 26 -7.49 5.73 -3.50
N TRP A 27 -7.01 5.26 -4.67
CA TRP A 27 -5.65 4.72 -4.89
C TRP A 27 -5.10 4.94 -6.33
N ARG A 28 -3.78 5.21 -6.47
CA ARG A 28 -3.04 5.25 -7.75
C ARG A 28 -1.53 4.89 -7.60
N LEU A 29 -0.96 4.26 -8.64
CA LEU A 29 0.48 4.19 -8.96
C LEU A 29 0.78 4.86 -10.33
N ARG A 30 1.77 5.77 -10.32
CA ARG A 30 2.36 6.61 -11.39
C ARG A 30 1.41 7.44 -12.30
N GLY A 31 1.42 8.76 -12.08
CA GLY A 31 1.29 9.77 -13.15
C GLY A 31 -0.10 10.23 -13.52
N LEU A 32 -1.11 9.93 -12.71
CA LEU A 32 -2.50 10.20 -13.05
C LEU A 32 -3.18 10.23 -11.63
N GLU A 33 -4.24 10.98 -11.34
CA GLU A 33 -5.14 10.74 -10.16
C GLU A 33 -6.48 10.17 -10.64
N VAL A 34 -7.03 9.07 -10.07
CA VAL A 34 -8.41 8.66 -10.39
C VAL A 34 -9.28 9.23 -9.27
N PRO A 35 -9.76 10.48 -9.37
CA PRO A 35 -10.80 10.96 -8.48
C PRO A 35 -11.95 9.96 -8.41
N GLN A 36 -12.62 9.90 -7.25
CA GLN A 36 -13.84 9.14 -7.06
C GLN A 36 -14.89 9.39 -8.17
N ALA A 37 -14.84 10.58 -8.79
CA ALA A 37 -15.64 10.97 -9.96
C ALA A 37 -15.41 10.09 -11.22
N TYR A 38 -14.23 9.49 -11.41
CA TYR A 38 -13.90 8.69 -12.60
C TYR A 38 -14.24 7.19 -12.46
N LEU A 39 -14.73 6.78 -11.29
CA LEU A 39 -15.23 5.42 -11.06
C LEU A 39 -16.71 5.26 -11.42
N GLY A 40 -17.37 6.34 -11.88
CA GLY A 40 -18.76 6.35 -12.34
C GLY A 40 -19.77 5.96 -11.26
N ASP A 41 -21.07 6.07 -11.58
CA ASP A 41 -22.15 5.48 -10.78
C ASP A 41 -21.88 3.97 -10.64
N ARG A 42 -21.45 3.54 -9.45
CA ARG A 42 -21.17 2.13 -9.16
C ARG A 42 -22.42 1.49 -8.54
N PRO A 43 -22.70 0.21 -8.86
CA PRO A 43 -23.57 -0.59 -8.02
C PRO A 43 -23.00 -0.64 -6.60
N ALA A 44 -23.82 -0.31 -5.60
CA ALA A 44 -23.43 -0.45 -4.21
C ALA A 44 -22.99 -1.91 -3.93
N GLY A 45 -21.87 -2.09 -3.20
CA GLY A 45 -21.40 -3.41 -2.77
C GLY A 45 -20.18 -3.98 -3.51
N ARG A 46 -19.78 -3.43 -4.67
CA ARG A 46 -18.58 -3.95 -5.38
C ARG A 46 -17.27 -3.58 -4.66
N PRO A 47 -16.35 -4.55 -4.44
CA PRO A 47 -15.05 -4.28 -3.82
C PRO A 47 -14.24 -3.21 -4.58
N LYS A 48 -13.59 -2.33 -3.81
CA LYS A 48 -12.78 -1.22 -4.36
C LYS A 48 -11.63 -1.74 -5.23
N VAL A 49 -11.00 -2.83 -4.81
CA VAL A 49 -9.86 -3.44 -5.50
C VAL A 49 -10.25 -3.96 -6.90
N GLU A 50 -11.48 -4.44 -7.06
CA GLU A 50 -11.99 -4.86 -8.37
C GLU A 50 -12.27 -3.67 -9.28
N SER A 51 -12.89 -2.61 -8.75
CA SER A 51 -13.16 -1.38 -9.50
C SER A 51 -11.84 -0.74 -9.98
N ALA A 52 -10.83 -0.70 -9.11
CA ALA A 52 -9.50 -0.21 -9.45
C ALA A 52 -8.84 -1.08 -10.52
N ALA A 53 -8.94 -2.41 -10.42
CA ALA A 53 -8.37 -3.32 -11.40
C ALA A 53 -9.00 -3.16 -12.78
N GLU A 54 -10.32 -3.05 -12.85
CA GLU A 54 -11.02 -2.79 -14.11
C GLU A 54 -10.60 -1.46 -14.72
N PHE A 55 -10.56 -0.39 -13.91
CA PHE A 55 -10.12 0.92 -14.37
C PHE A 55 -8.69 0.89 -14.94
N ILE A 56 -7.75 0.25 -14.23
CA ILE A 56 -6.36 0.16 -14.67
C ILE A 56 -6.24 -0.64 -15.96
N ARG A 57 -6.97 -1.77 -16.09
CA ARG A 57 -6.98 -2.57 -17.33
C ARG A 57 -7.56 -1.80 -18.51
N ARG A 58 -8.60 -0.97 -18.27
CA ARG A 58 -9.16 -0.09 -19.30
C ARG A 58 -8.16 0.99 -19.73
N LEU A 59 -7.38 1.52 -18.79
CA LEU A 59 -6.39 2.55 -19.06
C LEU A 59 -5.16 2.01 -19.79
N ASN A 60 -4.69 0.81 -19.44
CA ASN A 60 -3.55 0.16 -20.06
C ASN A 60 -3.75 -1.37 -20.07
N PRO A 61 -4.27 -1.95 -21.16
CA PRO A 61 -4.53 -3.39 -21.25
C PRO A 61 -3.29 -4.28 -21.11
N ASP A 62 -2.09 -3.75 -21.37
CA ASP A 62 -0.84 -4.51 -21.31
C ASP A 62 -0.36 -4.74 -19.87
N VAL A 63 -0.92 -4.01 -18.89
CA VAL A 63 -0.55 -4.19 -17.49
C VAL A 63 -1.30 -5.38 -16.88
N GLN A 64 -0.55 -6.30 -16.29
CA GLN A 64 -1.15 -7.38 -15.50
C GLN A 64 -1.58 -6.82 -14.15
N VAL A 65 -2.88 -6.89 -13.87
CA VAL A 65 -3.45 -6.44 -12.60
C VAL A 65 -3.97 -7.63 -11.81
N THR A 66 -3.29 -7.91 -10.70
CA THR A 66 -3.78 -8.79 -9.65
C THR A 66 -4.40 -7.94 -8.56
N HIS A 67 -5.66 -8.21 -8.21
CA HIS A 67 -6.35 -7.56 -7.11
C HIS A 67 -6.60 -8.60 -6.02
N LEU A 68 -6.48 -8.18 -4.76
CA LEU A 68 -6.63 -9.05 -3.60
C LEU A 68 -7.76 -8.48 -2.72
N PRO A 69 -8.99 -9.03 -2.77
CA PRO A 69 -10.12 -8.56 -1.98
C PRO A 69 -10.06 -9.08 -0.54
N LEU A 70 -8.92 -8.88 0.12
CA LEU A 70 -8.66 -9.29 1.50
C LEU A 70 -8.26 -8.09 2.36
N ARG A 71 -8.56 -8.19 3.66
CA ARG A 71 -8.05 -7.23 4.64
C ARG A 71 -6.61 -7.58 4.97
N LEU A 72 -5.73 -6.59 4.92
CA LEU A 72 -4.36 -6.75 5.38
C LEU A 72 -4.33 -6.68 6.92
N ASP A 73 -3.72 -7.67 7.56
CA ASP A 73 -3.53 -7.73 9.00
C ASP A 73 -2.20 -8.41 9.35
N ARG A 74 -1.89 -8.50 10.65
CA ARG A 74 -0.65 -9.11 11.14
C ARG A 74 -0.44 -10.53 10.62
N SER A 75 -1.52 -11.31 10.47
CA SER A 75 -1.44 -12.73 10.10
C SER A 75 -1.03 -12.97 8.65
N ASN A 76 -1.31 -12.02 7.76
CA ASN A 76 -1.10 -12.18 6.32
C ASN A 76 -0.10 -11.19 5.70
N ALA A 77 0.22 -10.08 6.37
CA ALA A 77 0.98 -8.98 5.75
C ALA A 77 2.37 -9.39 5.27
N LEU A 78 3.10 -10.20 6.04
CA LEU A 78 4.47 -10.57 5.70
C LEU A 78 4.52 -11.42 4.43
N GLU A 79 3.74 -12.51 4.39
CA GLU A 79 3.69 -13.43 3.26
C GLU A 79 3.20 -12.72 1.99
N LEU A 80 2.13 -11.92 2.11
CA LEU A 80 1.55 -11.22 0.97
C LEU A 80 2.50 -10.21 0.34
N LEU A 81 3.28 -9.48 1.14
CA LEU A 81 4.17 -8.43 0.65
C LEU A 81 5.54 -8.98 0.19
N ALA A 82 5.98 -10.12 0.71
CA ALA A 82 7.24 -10.77 0.31
C ALA A 82 7.30 -11.14 -1.18
N ASP A 83 6.14 -11.27 -1.82
CA ASP A 83 5.98 -11.73 -3.20
C ASP A 83 6.16 -10.64 -4.26
N TRP A 84 6.33 -9.39 -3.83
CA TRP A 84 6.39 -8.21 -4.70
C TRP A 84 7.78 -7.57 -4.73
N ASP A 85 8.11 -6.84 -5.79
CA ASP A 85 9.40 -6.16 -5.95
C ASP A 85 9.41 -4.77 -5.30
N LEU A 86 8.25 -4.12 -5.29
CA LEU A 86 8.04 -2.78 -4.71
C LEU A 86 6.64 -2.72 -4.10
N VAL A 87 6.55 -2.16 -2.90
CA VAL A 87 5.28 -1.88 -2.24
C VAL A 87 5.03 -0.38 -2.22
N VAL A 88 3.84 0.04 -2.66
CA VAL A 88 3.36 1.41 -2.51
C VAL A 88 2.31 1.47 -1.42
N ASN A 89 2.57 2.32 -0.43
CA ASN A 89 1.67 2.60 0.67
C ASN A 89 0.84 3.84 0.37
N GLY A 90 -0.47 3.71 0.48
CA GLY A 90 -1.42 4.82 0.47
C GLY A 90 -2.49 4.64 1.54
N CYS A 91 -2.18 3.85 2.59
CA CYS A 91 -3.15 3.50 3.61
C CYS A 91 -3.57 4.77 4.32
N ASP A 92 -4.86 4.91 4.54
CA ASP A 92 -5.52 6.09 5.10
C ASP A 92 -5.58 6.08 6.65
N ASN A 93 -4.98 5.07 7.28
CA ASN A 93 -5.00 4.89 8.72
C ASN A 93 -3.62 4.47 9.24
N PHE A 94 -3.32 4.89 10.47
CA PHE A 94 -2.05 4.60 11.12
C PHE A 94 -1.79 3.09 11.33
N PRO A 95 -2.76 2.27 11.78
CA PRO A 95 -2.51 0.85 12.03
C PRO A 95 -1.96 0.10 10.82
N THR A 96 -2.67 0.20 9.69
CA THR A 96 -2.26 -0.49 8.45
C THR A 96 -0.95 0.09 7.93
N ARG A 97 -0.73 1.39 8.11
CA ARG A 97 0.49 2.05 7.66
C ARG A 97 1.73 1.55 8.38
N TYR A 98 1.67 1.40 9.70
CA TYR A 98 2.77 0.84 10.50
C TYR A 98 2.95 -0.65 10.21
N LEU A 99 1.86 -1.41 10.09
CA LEU A 99 1.93 -2.82 9.71
C LEU A 99 2.65 -3.04 8.37
N VAL A 100 2.29 -2.28 7.33
CA VAL A 100 2.93 -2.37 6.01
C VAL A 100 4.40 -1.97 6.08
N ASN A 101 4.73 -0.95 6.86
CA ASN A 101 6.12 -0.51 7.07
C ASN A 101 6.98 -1.64 7.67
N ASP A 102 6.51 -2.25 8.75
CA ASP A 102 7.21 -3.32 9.43
C ASP A 102 7.32 -4.56 8.55
N ALA A 103 6.23 -4.97 7.90
CA ALA A 103 6.22 -6.10 6.99
C ALA A 103 7.17 -5.91 5.80
N CYS A 104 7.23 -4.71 5.22
CA CYS A 104 8.20 -4.41 4.15
C CYS A 104 9.64 -4.46 4.66
N TRP A 105 9.90 -3.95 5.86
CA TRP A 105 11.23 -4.03 6.45
C TRP A 105 11.68 -5.48 6.67
N PHE A 106 10.83 -6.30 7.30
CA PHE A 106 11.13 -7.72 7.55
C PHE A 106 11.23 -8.55 6.26
N ALA A 107 10.42 -8.24 5.24
CA ALA A 107 10.49 -8.91 3.94
C ALA A 107 11.59 -8.37 3.01
N GLY A 108 12.36 -7.36 3.44
CA GLY A 108 13.40 -6.73 2.61
C GLY A 108 12.84 -6.03 1.37
N LYS A 109 11.61 -5.49 1.45
CA LYS A 109 10.91 -4.85 0.33
C LYS A 109 11.01 -3.34 0.40
N PRO A 110 11.35 -2.66 -0.70
CA PRO A 110 11.28 -1.22 -0.73
C PRO A 110 9.82 -0.79 -0.59
N LEU A 111 9.60 0.19 0.29
CA LEU A 111 8.30 0.81 0.52
C LEU A 111 8.33 2.26 0.04
N TYR A 112 7.37 2.63 -0.79
CA TYR A 112 7.19 3.99 -1.26
C TYR A 112 5.86 4.56 -0.80
N GLY A 113 5.86 5.78 -0.26
CA GLY A 113 4.65 6.44 0.20
C GLY A 113 4.92 7.87 0.63
N ARG A 114 3.86 8.65 0.84
CA ARG A 114 3.92 10.02 1.37
C ARG A 114 2.91 10.18 2.49
N LEU A 115 3.26 10.95 3.51
CA LEU A 115 2.30 11.42 4.51
C LEU A 115 1.85 12.82 4.12
N LEU A 116 0.55 12.97 3.89
CA LEU A 116 -0.07 14.24 3.57
C LEU A 116 -0.88 14.70 4.77
N LEU A 117 -0.70 15.97 5.13
CA LEU A 117 -1.58 16.71 6.01
C LEU A 117 -2.50 17.55 5.14
N PHE A 118 -3.80 17.46 5.39
CA PHE A 118 -4.80 18.30 4.76
C PHE A 118 -5.29 19.32 5.78
N ASP A 119 -5.12 20.60 5.46
CA ASP A 119 -5.70 21.71 6.19
C ASP A 119 -7.06 22.05 5.57
N ALA A 120 -8.14 21.67 6.26
CA ALA A 120 -9.48 21.84 5.75
C ALA A 120 -9.94 23.31 5.72
N LEU A 121 -9.32 24.19 6.51
CA LEU A 121 -9.71 25.59 6.59
C LEU A 121 -9.10 26.39 5.43
N SER A 122 -7.83 26.14 5.11
CA SER A 122 -7.14 26.77 3.99
C SER A 122 -7.25 26.01 2.66
N MET A 123 -7.81 24.80 2.69
CA MET A 123 -7.83 23.86 1.56
C MET A 123 -6.43 23.50 1.03
N GLU A 124 -5.43 23.41 1.91
CA GLU A 124 -4.05 23.14 1.53
C GLU A 124 -3.60 21.71 1.87
N PHE A 125 -2.80 21.12 0.98
CA PHE A 125 -2.10 19.85 1.24
C PHE A 125 -0.62 20.10 1.51
N ARG A 126 -0.13 19.61 2.64
CA ARG A 126 1.29 19.67 3.02
C ARG A 126 1.87 18.28 3.17
N GLY A 127 3.01 18.03 2.51
CA GLY A 127 3.74 16.77 2.67
C GLY A 127 4.66 16.82 3.88
N ILE A 128 4.59 15.82 4.75
CA ILE A 128 5.58 15.67 5.83
C ILE A 128 6.85 15.04 5.25
N ARG A 129 7.96 15.75 5.36
CA ARG A 129 9.30 15.22 5.09
C ARG A 129 9.84 14.64 6.39
N LEU A 130 10.29 13.40 6.36
CA LEU A 130 10.89 12.71 7.49
C LEU A 130 12.29 12.25 7.09
N ASP A 131 13.28 12.63 7.89
CA ASP A 131 14.64 12.14 7.78
C ASP A 131 14.80 10.81 8.52
N ARG A 132 15.83 10.06 8.15
CA ARG A 132 16.16 8.80 8.84
C ARG A 132 16.52 9.09 10.29
N ASN A 133 15.81 8.46 11.22
CA ASN A 133 16.16 8.48 12.64
C ASN A 133 17.16 7.34 12.97
N PRO A 134 18.39 7.63 13.43
CA PRO A 134 19.35 6.61 13.84
C PRO A 134 18.86 5.71 14.99
N ASN A 135 17.96 6.23 15.82
CA ASN A 135 17.35 5.53 16.95
C ASN A 135 15.95 4.97 16.61
N CYS A 136 15.66 4.74 15.32
CA CYS A 136 14.40 4.13 14.91
C CYS A 136 14.21 2.75 15.57
N SER A 137 13.05 2.51 16.16
CA SER A 137 12.68 1.25 16.83
C SER A 137 12.68 0.04 15.90
N LEU A 138 12.64 0.25 14.58
CA LEU A 138 12.61 -0.79 13.57
C LEU A 138 13.96 -0.95 12.83
N CYS A 139 14.54 0.16 12.35
CA CYS A 139 15.73 0.14 11.47
C CYS A 139 16.95 0.90 12.03
N GLY A 140 16.91 1.28 13.31
CA GLY A 140 18.01 1.91 14.02
C GLY A 140 19.08 0.90 14.46
N ALA A 141 20.14 1.40 15.11
CA ALA A 141 21.27 0.57 15.57
C ALA A 141 20.88 -0.46 16.66
N ARG A 142 19.78 -0.21 17.38
CA ARG A 142 19.24 -1.08 18.44
C ARG A 142 17.73 -1.21 18.25
N PRO A 143 17.26 -2.08 17.34
CA PRO A 143 15.84 -2.25 17.07
C PRO A 143 15.13 -2.88 18.27
N THR A 144 13.98 -2.33 18.64
CA THR A 144 13.09 -2.87 19.68
C THR A 144 11.90 -3.62 19.09
N VAL A 145 11.53 -3.33 17.84
CA VAL A 145 10.53 -4.07 17.08
C VAL A 145 11.22 -5.24 16.37
N THR A 146 10.98 -6.46 16.85
CA THR A 146 11.60 -7.69 16.33
C THR A 146 10.63 -8.64 15.64
N ALA A 147 9.33 -8.35 15.71
CA ALA A 147 8.26 -9.06 15.02
C ALA A 147 7.14 -8.08 14.65
N LEU A 148 6.25 -8.49 13.75
CA LEU A 148 5.07 -7.69 13.42
C LEU A 148 4.26 -7.36 14.68
N ILE A 149 3.76 -6.14 14.78
CA ILE A 149 2.88 -5.69 15.87
C ILE A 149 1.42 -5.78 15.40
N ASP A 150 0.49 -6.02 16.33
CA ASP A 150 -0.94 -5.92 16.03
C ASP A 150 -1.32 -4.47 16.28
N TYR A 151 -1.23 -3.69 15.21
CA TYR A 151 -1.46 -2.26 15.32
C TYR A 151 -2.93 -1.89 15.47
N GLU A 152 -3.85 -2.76 15.08
CA GLU A 152 -5.27 -2.53 15.34
C GLU A 152 -5.52 -2.63 16.85
N GLN A 153 -4.99 -3.66 17.52
CA GLN A 153 -5.06 -3.76 18.98
C GLN A 153 -4.28 -2.64 19.69
N PHE A 154 -3.05 -2.36 19.26
CA PHE A 154 -2.20 -1.33 19.88
C PHE A 154 -2.81 0.07 19.78
N CYS A 155 -3.37 0.44 18.61
CA CYS A 155 -4.00 1.74 18.43
C CYS A 155 -5.39 1.84 19.05
N ALA A 156 -6.11 0.72 19.21
CA ALA A 156 -7.43 0.70 19.85
C ALA A 156 -7.38 0.82 21.39
N GLN A 157 -6.22 0.61 22.01
CA GLN A 157 -6.02 0.70 23.47
C GLN A 157 -5.66 2.12 23.96
N ARG A 158 -5.93 3.16 23.17
CA ARG A 158 -5.67 4.56 23.52
C ARG A 158 -6.89 5.44 23.32
#